data_AF-A0A936VX49-F1
#
_entry.id   AF-A0A936VX49-F1
#
_cell.length_a   1.000
_cell.length_b   1.000
_cell.length_c   1.000
_cell.angle_alpha   90.00
_cell.angle_beta   90.00
_cell.angle_gamma   90.00
#
_symmetry.space_group_name_H-M   'P 1'
#
loop_
_entity.id
_entity.type
_entity.pdbx_description
1 polymer ?
#
loop_
_entity_poly.entity_id
_entity_poly.type
_entity_poly.pdbx_seq_one_letter_code
_entity_poly.pdbx_strand_id
1 'polypeptide(L)' 'MAGYVGGRIFQNRERKLPKSSNNGNRIEYKEWDVNPKKPGKNRGAERLITGDNRSAYYTKDHYKTFIQFK' A
#
# COMPACT_ATOMS: atom_id res chain seq x y z
N MET A 1 15.99 1.20 -4.18
CA MET A 1 15.89 0.30 -5.35
C MET A 1 15.60 1.12 -6.58
N ALA A 2 16.52 1.15 -7.55
CA ALA A 2 16.28 1.81 -8.82
C ALA A 2 15.17 1.07 -9.59
N GLY A 3 14.13 1.79 -10.02
CA GLY A 3 13.08 1.25 -10.90
C GLY A 3 11.72 0.97 -10.26
N TYR A 4 11.57 1.01 -8.94
CA TYR A 4 10.24 0.91 -8.30
C TYR A 4 9.72 2.29 -7.91
N VAL A 5 8.42 2.55 -8.07
CA VAL A 5 7.78 3.80 -7.65
C VAL A 5 6.93 3.54 -6.41
N GLY A 6 7.16 4.30 -5.34
CA GLY A 6 6.44 4.14 -4.09
C GLY A 6 6.76 5.24 -3.08
N GLY A 7 6.31 5.06 -1.84
CA GLY A 7 6.52 6.00 -0.74
C GLY A 7 5.51 7.14 -0.68
N ARG A 8 4.52 7.16 -1.56
CA ARG A 8 3.42 8.14 -1.55
C ARG A 8 2.44 7.79 -0.43
N ILE A 9 1.76 8.81 0.10
CA ILE A 9 0.71 8.63 1.11
C ILE A 9 -0.46 7.87 0.49
N PHE A 10 -0.82 6.74 1.08
CA PHE A 10 -2.07 6.05 0.82
C PHE A 10 -3.13 6.56 1.80
N GLN A 11 -4.11 7.29 1.29
CA GLN A 11 -5.06 8.02 2.14
C GLN A 11 -6.13 7.13 2.80
N ASN A 12 -6.25 5.86 2.38
CA ASN A 12 -7.27 4.94 2.87
C ASN A 12 -8.70 5.55 2.86
N ARG A 13 -9.05 6.26 1.77
CA ARG A 13 -10.32 7.02 1.65
C ARG A 13 -11.55 6.12 1.77
N GLU A 14 -11.45 4.93 1.19
CA GLU A 14 -12.49 3.90 1.22
C GLU A 14 -12.54 3.15 2.56
N ARG A 15 -11.63 3.45 3.50
CA ARG A 15 -11.61 2.90 4.87
C ARG A 15 -11.54 1.37 4.92
N LYS A 16 -10.87 0.76 3.93
CA LYS A 16 -10.70 -0.71 3.83
C LYS A 16 -9.60 -1.24 4.75
N LEU A 17 -8.68 -0.37 5.16
CA LEU A 17 -7.66 -0.68 6.16
C LEU A 17 -8.04 -0.05 7.52
N PRO A 18 -7.51 -0.56 8.65
CA PRO A 18 -7.67 0.08 9.95
C PRO A 18 -7.25 1.56 9.92
N LYS A 19 -7.90 2.41 10.71
CA LYS A 19 -7.54 3.84 10.81
C LYS A 19 -6.60 4.14 11.96
N SER A 20 -6.64 3.30 12.98
CA SER A 20 -5.90 3.46 14.22
C SER A 20 -5.22 2.16 14.61
N SER A 21 -4.05 2.30 15.23
CA SER A 21 -3.29 1.22 15.84
C SER A 21 -3.99 0.74 17.13
N ASN A 22 -3.51 -0.37 17.69
CA ASN A 22 -3.99 -0.91 18.97
C ASN A 22 -3.90 0.11 20.13
N ASN A 23 -2.95 1.05 20.03
CA ASN A 23 -2.77 2.13 21.01
C ASN A 23 -3.62 3.38 20.72
N GLY A 24 -4.55 3.33 19.76
CA GLY A 24 -5.46 4.43 19.39
C GLY A 24 -4.87 5.46 18.42
N ASN A 25 -3.55 5.50 18.22
CA ASN A 25 -2.88 6.41 17.28
C ASN A 25 -3.34 6.18 15.83
N ARG A 26 -3.55 7.26 15.07
CA ARG A 26 -3.85 7.19 13.63
C ARG A 26 -2.70 6.49 12.90
N ILE A 27 -3.04 5.58 11.98
CA ILE A 27 -2.06 4.88 11.14
C ILE A 27 -1.81 5.70 9.87
N GLU A 28 -0.54 5.96 9.59
CA GLU A 28 -0.10 6.55 8.33
C GLU A 28 0.33 5.45 7.35
N TYR A 29 -0.32 5.40 6.19
CA TYR A 29 -0.03 4.42 5.16
C TYR A 29 0.77 5.00 4.01
N LYS A 30 1.70 4.20 3.49
CA LYS A 30 2.41 4.46 2.23
C LYS A 30 2.13 3.36 1.23
N GLU A 31 2.03 3.72 -0.06
CA GLU A 31 1.88 2.78 -1.16
C GLU A 31 3.19 2.56 -1.93
N TRP A 32 3.34 1.35 -2.48
CA TRP A 32 4.51 0.93 -3.25
C TRP A 32 4.07 0.06 -4.42
N ASP A 33 4.68 0.27 -5.59
CA ASP A 33 4.56 -0.68 -6.68
C ASP A 33 5.19 -2.02 -6.35
N VAL A 34 4.53 -3.07 -6.79
CA VAL A 34 5.06 -4.44 -6.78
C VAL A 34 5.89 -4.73 -8.04
N ASN A 35 5.64 -4.02 -9.13
CA ASN A 35 6.32 -4.21 -10.41
C ASN A 35 7.26 -3.03 -10.70
N PRO A 36 8.45 -3.27 -11.27
CA PRO A 36 9.34 -2.19 -11.68
C PRO A 36 8.70 -1.38 -12.82
N LYS A 37 8.91 -0.07 -12.79
CA LYS A 37 8.55 0.86 -13.85
C LYS A 37 9.37 0.55 -15.09
N LYS A 38 8.68 0.18 -16.17
CA LYS A 38 9.26 -0.01 -17.51
C LYS A 38 8.63 1.01 -18.47
N PRO A 39 9.42 1.72 -19.30
CA PRO A 39 8.87 2.61 -20.33
C PRO A 39 7.84 1.88 -21.21
N GLY A 40 6.73 2.54 -21.52
CA GLY A 40 5.65 1.96 -22.33
C GLY A 40 4.80 0.87 -21.66
N LYS A 41 5.09 0.49 -20.41
CA LYS A 41 4.32 -0.53 -19.66
C LYS A 41 3.56 0.09 -18.50
N ASN A 42 2.30 -0.30 -18.32
CA ASN A 42 1.53 0.02 -17.13
C ASN A 42 2.18 -0.63 -15.87
N ARG A 43 2.12 0.06 -14.74
CA ARG A 43 2.64 -0.40 -13.43
C ARG A 43 1.87 -1.61 -12.85
N GLY A 44 0.75 -1.97 -13.46
CA GLY A 44 -0.15 -3.03 -13.01
C GLY A 44 -1.08 -2.56 -11.90
N ALA A 45 -2.02 -3.43 -11.52
CA ALA A 45 -3.00 -3.19 -10.45
C ALA A 45 -2.43 -3.44 -9.05
N GLU A 46 -1.30 -4.14 -8.95
CA GLU A 46 -0.75 -4.63 -7.69
C GLU A 46 -0.03 -3.55 -6.89
N ARG A 47 -0.27 -3.50 -5.58
CA ARG A 47 0.39 -2.56 -4.66
C ARG A 47 0.69 -3.24 -3.34
N LEU A 48 1.80 -2.83 -2.73
CA LEU A 48 2.08 -3.03 -1.31
C LEU A 48 1.70 -1.75 -0.56
N ILE A 49 1.02 -1.88 0.57
CA ILE A 49 0.69 -0.80 1.49
C ILE A 49 1.37 -1.09 2.82
N THR A 50 2.15 -0.15 3.35
CA THR A 50 2.81 -0.28 4.66
C THR A 50 2.29 0.80 5.60
N GLY A 51 1.94 0.42 6.83
CA GLY A 51 1.63 1.32 7.92
C GLY A 51 2.84 1.61 8.79
N ASP A 52 2.92 2.82 9.34
CA ASP A 52 3.89 3.21 10.37
C ASP A 52 3.80 2.37 11.66
N ASN A 53 2.65 1.74 11.91
CA ASN A 53 2.43 0.77 12.99
C ASN A 53 2.97 -0.64 12.70
N ARG A 54 3.87 -0.80 11.72
CA ARG A 54 4.44 -2.09 11.24
C ARG A 54 3.45 -3.02 10.55
N SER A 55 2.25 -2.55 10.21
CA SER A 55 1.33 -3.32 9.37
C SER A 55 1.77 -3.29 7.91
N ALA A 56 1.48 -4.36 7.18
CA ALA A 56 1.66 -4.41 5.74
C ALA A 56 0.48 -5.15 5.08
N TYR A 57 0.09 -4.68 3.90
CA TYR A 57 -1.02 -5.23 3.12
C TYR A 57 -0.64 -5.29 1.66
N TYR A 58 -1.07 -6.35 0.98
CA TYR A 58 -0.96 -6.48 -0.47
C TYR A 58 -2.35 -6.41 -1.11
N THR A 59 -2.45 -5.70 -2.22
CA THR A 59 -3.63 -5.70 -3.10
C THR A 59 -3.22 -6.13 -4.49
N LYS A 60 -3.97 -7.05 -5.09
CA LYS A 60 -3.78 -7.50 -6.48
C LYS A 60 -4.68 -6.77 -7.49
N ASP A 61 -5.66 -6.04 -7.00
CA ASP A 61 -6.84 -5.58 -7.74
C ASP A 61 -7.04 -4.07 -7.63
N HIS A 62 -5.94 -3.34 -7.44
CA HIS A 62 -5.91 -1.88 -7.36
C HIS A 62 -6.80 -1.34 -6.24
N TYR A 63 -6.48 -1.75 -5.01
CA TYR A 63 -7.09 -1.30 -3.75
C TYR A 63 -8.53 -1.81 -3.52
N LYS A 64 -9.03 -2.78 -4.30
CA LYS A 64 -10.38 -3.33 -4.09
C LYS A 64 -10.42 -4.28 -2.90
N THR A 65 -9.45 -5.19 -2.81
CA THR A 65 -9.27 -6.11 -1.69
C THR A 65 -7.82 -6.09 -1.19
N PHE A 66 -7.65 -6.49 0.08
CA PHE A 66 -6.36 -6.49 0.75
C PHE A 66 -6.10 -7.81 1.46
N ILE A 67 -4.88 -8.31 1.34
CA ILE A 67 -4.34 -9.43 2.11
C ILE A 67 -3.35 -8.83 3.09
N GLN A 68 -3.58 -9.03 4.39
CA GLN A 68 -2.65 -8.57 5.43
C GLN A 68 -1.51 -9.57 5.60
N PHE A 69 -0.28 -9.07 5.69
CA PHE A 69 0.88 -9.88 6.09
C PHE A 69 0.86 -10.11 7.61
N LYS A 70 1.18 -11.33 8.05
CA LYS A 70 1.34 -11.71 9.46
C LYS A 70 2.80 -11.63 9.88
#